data_AF-R7UQ93-F1
#
_entry.id   AF-R7UQ93-F1
#
_cell.length_a   1.000
_cell.length_b   1.000
_cell.length_c   1.000
_cell.angle_alpha   90.00
_cell.angle_beta   90.00
_cell.angle_gamma   90.00
#
_symmetry.space_group_name_H-M   'P 1'
#
loop_
_entity.id
_entity.type
_entity.pdbx_description
1 polymer ?
#
loop_
_entity_poly.entity_id
_entity_poly.type
_entity_poly.pdbx_seq_one_letter_code
_entity_poly.pdbx_strand_id
1 'polypeptide(L)'
;DVLLLADVFENFRKLCMNNYKLDPAWYYTSPGLAWDALLKITKVNLELIHDRQILDIIENGIRGGVAMISKRYSESNSPDIANYNPKKENVNISYIDANNLYSWAMSKKLPTHNFKLMNNDDLEE
;
A
#
# COMPACT_ATOMS: atom_id res chain seq x y z
N ASP A 1 22.71 22.02 4.42
CA ASP A 1 21.40 21.57 4.93
C ASP A 1 20.24 22.41 4.40
N VAL A 2 20.10 23.68 4.78
CA VAL A 2 18.95 24.52 4.37
C VAL A 2 18.78 24.66 2.85
N LEU A 3 19.87 24.93 2.12
CA LEU A 3 19.80 25.13 0.66
C LEU A 3 19.41 23.86 -0.10
N LEU A 4 19.93 22.71 0.32
CA LEU A 4 19.60 21.42 -0.30
C LEU A 4 18.14 21.05 -0.07
N LEU A 5 17.64 21.26 1.16
CA LEU A 5 16.24 21.03 1.48
C LEU A 5 15.33 21.96 0.67
N ALA A 6 15.69 23.24 0.54
CA ALA A 6 14.94 24.20 -0.27
C ALA A 6 14.87 23.79 -1.74
N ASP A 7 15.98 23.35 -2.33
CA ASP A 7 16.02 22.91 -3.73
C ASP A 7 15.15 21.67 -3.97
N VAL A 8 15.26 20.65 -3.10
CA VAL A 8 14.42 19.45 -3.16
C VAL A 8 12.93 19.79 -3.00
N PHE A 9 12.60 20.68 -2.06
CA PHE A 9 11.21 21.05 -1.80
C PHE A 9 10.61 21.89 -2.93
N GLU A 10 11.35 22.85 -3.50
CA GLU A 10 10.88 23.63 -4.65
C GLU A 10 10.66 22.76 -5.89
N ASN A 11 11.51 21.75 -6.11
CA ASN A 11 11.28 20.75 -7.16
C ASN A 11 10.00 19.91 -6.89
N PHE A 12 9.80 19.48 -5.63
CA PHE A 12 8.59 18.77 -5.22
C PHE A 12 7.32 19.61 -5.43
N ARG A 13 7.36 20.91 -5.07
CA ARG A 13 6.26 21.86 -5.33
C ARG A 13 5.91 21.95 -6.82
N LYS A 14 6.91 22.12 -7.69
CA LYS A 14 6.71 22.18 -9.15
C LYS A 14 6.07 20.89 -9.66
N LEU A 15 6.54 19.73 -9.21
CA LEU A 15 5.99 18.42 -9.59
C LEU A 15 4.52 18.28 -9.17
N CYS A 16 4.19 18.60 -7.92
CA CYS A 16 2.83 18.53 -7.40
C CYS A 16 1.88 19.51 -8.10
N MET A 17 2.34 20.74 -8.36
CA MET A 17 1.57 21.72 -9.12
C MET A 17 1.33 21.26 -10.56
N ASN A 18 2.31 20.63 -11.20
CA ASN A 18 2.15 20.10 -12.55
C ASN A 18 1.14 18.96 -12.60
N ASN A 19 1.28 17.96 -11.71
CA ASN A 19 0.51 16.72 -11.75
C ASN A 19 -0.87 16.82 -11.09
N TYR A 20 -0.96 17.47 -9.93
CA TYR A 20 -2.16 17.47 -9.08
C TYR A 20 -2.85 18.83 -9.03
N LYS A 21 -2.17 19.90 -9.49
CA LYS A 21 -2.63 21.28 -9.32
C LYS A 21 -2.88 21.60 -7.84
N LEU A 22 -2.02 21.06 -6.97
CA LEU A 22 -2.02 21.24 -5.52
C LEU A 22 -0.60 21.60 -5.10
N ASP A 23 -0.46 22.60 -4.23
CA ASP A 23 0.82 23.03 -3.71
C ASP A 23 1.07 22.35 -2.36
N PRO A 24 2.14 21.55 -2.21
CA PRO A 24 2.42 20.81 -0.98
C PRO A 24 2.69 21.72 0.22
N ALA A 25 3.00 23.00 0.01
CA ALA A 25 3.18 23.97 1.09
C ALA A 25 1.90 24.26 1.92
N TRP A 26 0.72 23.88 1.42
CA TRP A 26 -0.56 23.99 2.13
C TRP A 26 -0.89 22.79 3.01
N TYR A 27 -0.03 21.78 3.04
CA TYR A 27 -0.25 20.54 3.78
C TYR A 27 0.81 20.34 4.84
N TYR A 28 0.39 19.84 6.00
CA TYR A 28 1.32 19.49 7.06
C TYR A 28 2.24 18.31 6.69
N THR A 29 1.74 17.37 5.88
CA THR A 29 2.45 16.13 5.52
C THR A 29 2.07 15.65 4.11
N SER A 30 2.91 14.79 3.52
CA SER A 30 2.67 14.22 2.19
C SER A 30 1.42 13.33 2.09
N PRO A 31 0.98 12.56 3.12
CA PRO A 31 -0.28 11.83 3.04
C PRO A 31 -1.51 12.75 2.92
N GLY A 32 -1.50 13.92 3.56
CA GLY A 32 -2.58 14.90 3.42
C GLY A 32 -2.71 15.43 1.98
N LEU A 33 -1.57 15.74 1.35
CA LEU A 33 -1.52 16.10 -0.06
C LEU A 33 -2.01 14.95 -0.96
N ALA A 34 -1.54 13.73 -0.71
CA ALA A 34 -1.92 12.56 -1.50
C ALA A 34 -3.43 12.26 -1.39
N TRP A 35 -4.02 12.47 -0.20
CA TRP A 35 -5.44 12.31 0.04
C TRP A 35 -6.28 13.34 -0.75
N ASP A 36 -5.91 14.62 -0.72
CA ASP A 36 -6.63 15.63 -1.50
C ASP A 36 -6.44 15.42 -3.02
N ALA A 37 -5.24 15.04 -3.45
CA ALA A 37 -4.97 14.67 -4.84
C ALA A 37 -5.85 13.49 -5.29
N LEU A 38 -6.01 12.46 -4.45
CA LEU A 38 -6.88 11.31 -4.70
C LEU A 38 -8.33 11.77 -4.92
N LEU A 39 -8.88 12.56 -4.00
CA LEU A 39 -10.26 13.05 -4.07
C LEU A 39 -10.47 13.93 -5.31
N LYS A 40 -9.53 14.82 -5.61
CA LYS A 40 -9.57 15.72 -6.77
C LYS A 40 -9.54 14.98 -8.11
N ILE A 41 -8.70 13.96 -8.23
CA ILE A 41 -8.55 13.17 -9.47
C ILE A 41 -9.74 12.24 -9.67
N THR A 42 -10.07 11.45 -8.65
CA THR A 42 -11.09 10.40 -8.77
C THR A 42 -12.51 10.96 -8.68
N LYS A 43 -12.69 12.12 -8.02
CA LYS A 43 -13.99 12.73 -7.71
C LYS A 43 -14.92 11.79 -6.95
N VAL A 44 -14.33 10.81 -6.25
CA VAL A 44 -15.09 9.85 -5.45
C VAL A 44 -15.75 10.60 -4.28
N ASN A 45 -16.99 10.22 -3.99
CA ASN A 45 -17.66 10.63 -2.76
C ASN A 45 -17.57 9.48 -1.76
N LEU A 46 -16.92 9.72 -0.63
CA LEU A 46 -16.73 8.73 0.43
C LEU A 46 -17.80 8.96 1.50
N GLU A 47 -18.49 7.89 1.89
CA GLU A 47 -19.42 7.95 3.01
C GLU A 47 -18.65 8.14 4.32
N LEU A 48 -19.14 9.06 5.15
CA LEU A 48 -18.68 9.18 6.53
C LEU A 48 -19.35 8.09 7.38
N ILE A 49 -18.55 7.25 8.02
CA ILE A 49 -19.06 6.23 8.93
C ILE A 49 -19.54 6.91 10.21
N HIS A 50 -20.85 6.94 10.41
CA HIS A 50 -21.49 7.53 11.59
C HIS A 50 -21.69 6.53 12.73
N ASP A 51 -21.82 5.24 12.41
CA ASP A 51 -22.05 4.18 13.39
C ASP A 51 -20.71 3.73 14.01
N ARG A 52 -20.63 3.84 15.34
CA ARG A 52 -19.44 3.46 16.11
C ARG A 52 -19.11 1.97 15.97
N GLN A 53 -20.12 1.10 15.94
CA GLN A 53 -19.92 -0.34 15.86
C GLN A 53 -19.33 -0.73 14.50
N ILE A 54 -19.82 -0.12 13.42
CA ILE A 54 -19.27 -0.35 12.07
C ILE A 54 -17.82 0.13 12.00
N LEU A 55 -17.53 1.31 12.55
CA LEU A 55 -16.16 1.83 12.63
C LEU A 55 -15.24 0.88 13.39
N ASP A 56 -15.64 0.43 14.57
CA ASP A 56 -14.85 -0.48 15.39
C ASP A 56 -14.59 -1.81 14.67
N ILE A 57 -15.57 -2.35 13.93
CA ILE A 57 -15.37 -3.57 13.13
C ILE A 57 -14.31 -3.35 12.04
N ILE A 58 -14.39 -2.23 11.31
CA ILE A 58 -13.43 -1.92 10.25
C ILE A 58 -12.03 -1.72 10.84
N GLU A 59 -11.89 -0.88 11.87
CA GLU A 59 -10.60 -0.60 12.51
C GLU A 59 -9.97 -1.88 13.10
N ASN A 60 -10.76 -2.70 13.79
CA ASN A 60 -10.29 -3.99 14.32
C ASN A 60 -10.01 -5.03 13.24
N GLY A 61 -10.52 -4.84 12.03
CA GLY A 61 -10.26 -5.68 10.85
C GLY A 61 -8.98 -5.31 10.11
N ILE A 62 -8.44 -4.10 10.29
CA ILE A 62 -7.24 -3.64 9.59
C ILE A 62 -6.02 -4.46 10.02
N ARG A 63 -5.27 -4.97 9.04
CA ARG A 63 -4.00 -5.68 9.22
C ARG A 63 -2.93 -5.04 8.34
N GLY A 64 -1.68 -5.10 8.80
CA GLY A 64 -0.53 -4.63 8.03
C GLY A 64 -0.08 -5.63 6.96
N GLY A 65 1.13 -5.43 6.44
CA GLY A 65 1.76 -6.37 5.51
C GLY A 65 2.02 -7.73 6.15
N VAL A 66 1.90 -8.80 5.36
CA VAL A 66 2.22 -10.17 5.79
C VAL A 66 3.73 -10.32 5.89
N ALA A 67 4.22 -10.58 7.11
CA ALA A 67 5.63 -10.87 7.38
C ALA A 67 5.75 -12.21 8.10
N MET A 68 6.19 -13.24 7.39
CA MET A 68 6.25 -14.61 7.91
C MET A 68 7.55 -15.29 7.47
N ILE A 69 8.12 -16.08 8.38
CA ILE A 69 9.22 -16.99 8.09
C ILE A 69 8.70 -18.42 8.26
N SER A 70 8.42 -19.11 7.15
CA SER A 70 7.99 -20.51 7.16
C SER A 70 9.15 -21.50 7.30
N LYS A 71 10.36 -21.10 6.87
CA LYS A 71 11.60 -21.88 6.97
C LYS A 71 12.72 -20.98 7.46
N ARG A 72 13.31 -21.31 8.62
CA ARG A 72 14.35 -20.49 9.28
C ARG A 72 15.64 -20.35 8.47
N TYR A 73 16.01 -21.37 7.70
CA TYR A 73 17.24 -21.40 6.92
C TYR A 73 17.04 -22.17 5.63
N SER A 74 17.52 -21.63 4.52
CA SER A 74 17.62 -22.32 3.23
C SER A 74 18.92 -21.93 2.56
N GLU A 75 19.59 -22.88 1.95
CA GLU A 75 20.83 -22.70 1.20
C GLU A 75 20.62 -23.20 -0.22
N SER A 76 21.08 -22.43 -1.20
CA SER A 76 21.06 -22.84 -2.61
C SER A 76 22.17 -23.86 -2.86
N ASN A 77 21.90 -24.88 -3.66
CA ASN A 77 22.88 -25.81 -4.20
C ASN A 77 22.58 -26.00 -5.69
N SER A 78 23.08 -25.11 -6.53
CA SER A 78 22.91 -25.15 -7.99
C SER A 78 24.27 -25.24 -8.67
N PRO A 79 24.41 -25.93 -9.82
CA PRO A 79 25.66 -25.96 -10.59
C PRO A 79 26.23 -24.57 -10.93
N ASP A 80 25.38 -23.54 -10.96
CA ASP A 80 25.73 -22.17 -11.33
C ASP A 80 26.37 -21.35 -10.19
N ILE A 81 26.48 -21.89 -8.97
CA ILE A 81 27.06 -21.19 -7.82
C ILE A 81 28.45 -21.75 -7.44
N ALA A 82 29.33 -20.87 -6.96
CA ALA A 82 30.74 -21.20 -6.70
C ALA A 82 30.96 -22.36 -5.71
N ASN A 83 30.04 -22.58 -4.77
CA ASN A 83 30.13 -23.60 -3.72
C ASN A 83 29.26 -24.84 -4.00
N TYR A 84 28.94 -25.11 -5.26
CA TYR A 84 28.15 -26.28 -5.66
C TYR A 84 28.77 -27.60 -5.16
N ASN A 85 27.93 -28.47 -4.59
CA ASN A 85 28.32 -29.80 -4.20
C ASN A 85 27.50 -30.86 -4.97
N PRO A 86 28.12 -31.63 -5.89
CA PRO A 86 27.42 -32.66 -6.67
C PRO A 86 26.94 -33.85 -5.83
N LYS A 87 27.37 -33.96 -4.56
CA LYS A 87 26.89 -34.98 -3.62
C LYS A 87 25.63 -34.56 -2.86
N LYS A 88 25.22 -33.29 -2.94
CA LYS A 88 23.99 -32.77 -2.33
C LYS A 88 22.90 -32.62 -3.40
N GLU A 89 21.65 -32.62 -2.96
CA GLU A 89 20.49 -32.37 -3.83
C GLU A 89 20.56 -30.96 -4.44
N ASN A 90 20.10 -30.84 -5.69
CA ASN A 90 20.01 -29.54 -6.35
C ASN A 90 18.87 -28.71 -5.75
N VAL A 91 19.21 -27.55 -5.19
CA VAL A 91 18.25 -26.62 -4.56
C VAL A 91 18.41 -25.25 -5.18
N ASN A 92 17.33 -24.70 -5.73
CA ASN A 92 17.27 -23.31 -6.19
C ASN A 92 16.39 -22.50 -5.23
N ILE A 93 16.78 -21.24 -4.98
CA ILE A 93 16.01 -20.29 -4.17
C ILE A 93 15.63 -19.12 -5.06
N SER A 94 14.35 -18.76 -5.07
CA SER A 94 13.83 -17.63 -5.82
C SER A 94 13.42 -16.50 -4.87
N TYR A 95 13.75 -15.26 -5.24
CA TYR A 95 13.24 -14.06 -4.60
C TYR A 95 12.32 -13.35 -5.59
N ILE A 96 11.06 -13.12 -5.19
CA ILE A 96 10.05 -12.47 -6.02
C ILE A 96 9.53 -11.27 -5.24
N ASP A 97 9.48 -10.12 -5.90
CA ASP A 97 8.97 -8.88 -5.34
C ASP A 97 7.87 -8.31 -6.24
N ALA A 98 6.80 -7.81 -5.63
CA ALA A 98 5.68 -7.22 -6.35
C ALA A 98 5.91 -5.72 -6.54
N ASN A 99 6.12 -5.32 -7.80
CA ASN A 99 6.24 -3.91 -8.16
C ASN A 99 4.95 -3.14 -7.79
N ASN A 100 5.06 -2.25 -6.80
CA ASN A 100 3.98 -1.34 -6.40
C ASN A 100 2.68 -2.06 -5.94
N LEU A 101 2.82 -3.06 -5.07
CA LEU A 101 1.73 -3.90 -4.57
C LEU A 101 0.48 -3.11 -4.12
N TYR A 102 0.66 -2.10 -3.24
CA TYR A 102 -0.47 -1.34 -2.70
C TYR A 102 -1.17 -0.51 -3.76
N SER A 103 -0.46 0.19 -4.63
CA SER A 103 -1.13 0.99 -5.67
C SER A 103 -1.87 0.12 -6.69
N TRP A 104 -1.34 -1.09 -6.98
CA TRP A 104 -2.07 -2.05 -7.80
C TRP A 104 -3.35 -2.52 -7.12
N ALA A 105 -3.32 -2.78 -5.81
CA ALA A 105 -4.53 -3.10 -5.04
C ALA A 105 -5.52 -1.93 -5.01
N MET A 106 -5.03 -0.70 -4.87
CA MET A 106 -5.84 0.53 -4.91
C MET A 106 -6.48 0.79 -6.28
N SER A 107 -5.97 0.18 -7.35
CA SER A 107 -6.56 0.26 -8.69
C SER A 107 -7.77 -0.67 -8.88
N LYS A 108 -8.11 -1.49 -7.87
CA LYS A 108 -9.26 -2.40 -7.89
C LYS A 108 -10.49 -1.71 -7.29
N LYS A 109 -11.65 -2.36 -7.38
CA LYS A 109 -12.86 -1.88 -6.71
C LYS A 109 -12.65 -1.92 -5.20
N LEU A 110 -12.86 -0.79 -4.54
CA LEU A 110 -12.76 -0.62 -3.08
C LEU A 110 -14.13 -0.16 -2.55
N PRO A 111 -14.47 -0.49 -1.29
CA PRO A 111 -15.67 0.01 -0.66
C PRO A 111 -15.59 1.53 -0.45
N THR A 112 -16.67 2.23 -0.77
CA THR A 112 -16.74 3.72 -0.67
C THR A 112 -17.96 4.22 0.08
N HIS A 113 -19.05 3.44 0.11
CA HIS A 113 -20.34 3.83 0.71
C HIS A 113 -21.26 2.60 0.89
N ASN A 114 -22.44 2.85 1.47
CA ASN A 114 -23.48 1.92 1.88
C ASN A 114 -23.04 0.91 2.95
N PHE A 115 -22.27 1.36 3.94
CA PHE A 115 -21.85 0.49 5.04
C PHE A 115 -23.05 0.14 5.94
N LYS A 116 -23.34 -1.16 6.09
CA LYS A 116 -24.43 -1.68 6.93
C LYS A 116 -23.99 -2.96 7.61
N LEU A 117 -24.51 -3.20 8.81
CA LEU A 117 -24.42 -4.51 9.45
C LEU A 117 -25.41 -5.46 8.75
N MET A 118 -24.94 -6.66 8.44
CA MET A 118 -25.78 -7.72 7.87
C MET A 118 -26.46 -8.50 8.99
N ASN A 119 -27.73 -8.82 8.79
CA ASN A 119 -28.46 -9.80 9.61
C ASN A 119 -28.39 -11.19 8.96
N ASN A 120 -28.88 -12.21 9.66
CA ASN A 120 -28.88 -13.58 9.13
C ASN A 120 -29.65 -13.71 7.81
N ASP A 121 -30.74 -12.96 7.67
CA ASP A 121 -31.54 -12.97 6.43
C ASP A 121 -30.77 -12.39 5.23
N ASP A 122 -29.82 -11.46 5.47
CA ASP A 122 -28.98 -10.87 4.42
C ASP A 122 -27.85 -11.81 3.98
N LEU A 123 -27.56 -12.89 4.73
CA LEU A 123 -26.51 -13.87 4.42
C LEU A 123 -27.00 -15.02 3.54
N GLU A 124 -28.32 -15.18 3.41
CA GLU A 124 -28.96 -16.26 2.65
C GLU A 124 -29.34 -15.86 1.21
N GLU A 125 -29.20 -14.57 0.84
CA GLU A 125 -29.25 -14.07 -0.54
C GLU A 125 -27.90 -14.15 -1.26
#